data_AF-A0A2N7LCX7-F1
#
_entry.id   AF-A0A2N7LCX7-F1
#
_cell.length_a   1.000
_cell.length_b   1.000
_cell.length_c   1.000
_cell.angle_alpha   90.00
_cell.angle_beta   90.00
_cell.angle_gamma   90.00
#
_symmetry.space_group_name_H-M   'P 1'
#
loop_
_entity.id
_entity.type
_entity.pdbx_description
1 polymer ?
#
loop_
_entity_poly.entity_id
_entity_poly.type
_entity_poly.pdbx_seq_one_letter_code
_entity_poly.pdbx_strand_id
1 'polypeptide(L)' 'MKHTIDNIVFQRSDQTDSTHISCFGTVDYVRLDGSDHAAVFSTFLDVKNGLISDYRVFADLSGL' A
#
# COMPACT_ATOMS: atom_id res chain seq x y z
N MET A 1 -11.74 -3.37 -9.19
CA MET A 1 -10.77 -2.68 -8.31
C MET A 1 -9.46 -2.55 -9.06
N LYS A 2 -8.90 -1.35 -9.15
CA LYS A 2 -7.66 -1.06 -9.86
C LYS A 2 -6.77 -0.19 -8.97
N HIS A 3 -5.49 -0.55 -8.83
CA HIS A 3 -4.52 0.26 -8.10
C HIS A 3 -3.64 1.01 -9.09
N THR A 4 -3.39 2.28 -8.79
CA THR A 4 -2.36 3.11 -9.43
C THR A 4 -1.34 3.46 -8.36
N ILE A 5 -0.08 3.12 -8.58
CA ILE A 5 1.02 3.42 -7.67
C ILE A 5 1.78 4.62 -8.21
N ASP A 6 1.84 5.69 -7.42
CA ASP A 6 2.49 6.94 -7.84
C ASP A 6 4.00 6.90 -7.55
N ASN A 7 4.38 6.34 -6.40
CA ASN A 7 5.78 6.20 -6.02
C ASN A 7 6.00 5.00 -5.10
N ILE A 8 7.23 4.48 -5.12
CA ILE A 8 7.71 3.40 -4.27
C ILE A 8 9.05 3.85 -3.67
N VAL A 9 9.13 3.79 -2.34
CA VAL A 9 10.37 3.97 -1.60
C VAL A 9 10.68 2.66 -0.91
N PHE A 10 11.92 2.19 -1.01
CA PHE A 10 12.34 1.00 -0.27
C PHE A 10 13.73 1.19 0.32
N GLN A 11 13.95 0.56 1.46
CA GLN A 11 15.23 0.54 2.16
C GLN A 11 15.53 -0.89 2.61
N ARG A 12 16.67 -1.41 2.17
CA ARG A 12 17.19 -2.71 2.61
C ARG A 12 18.17 -2.52 3.76
N SER A 13 18.11 -3.41 4.73
CA SER A 13 19.09 -3.55 5.81
C SER A 13 19.90 -4.82 5.60
N ASP A 14 21.20 -4.65 5.35
CA ASP A 14 22.12 -5.78 5.15
C ASP A 14 22.39 -6.57 6.45
N GLN A 15 22.16 -5.97 7.62
CA GLN A 15 22.37 -6.62 8.93
C GLN A 15 21.24 -7.58 9.30
N THR A 16 20.02 -7.30 8.87
CA THR A 16 18.81 -8.00 9.31
C THR A 16 18.12 -8.79 8.20
N ASP A 17 18.65 -8.73 6.97
CA ASP A 17 18.03 -9.19 5.72
C ASP A 17 16.55 -8.77 5.64
N SER A 18 16.28 -7.53 6.08
CA SER A 18 14.95 -6.93 6.06
C SER A 18 14.89 -5.82 5.03
N THR A 19 13.77 -5.74 4.32
CA THR A 19 13.47 -4.65 3.38
C THR A 19 12.19 -3.98 3.83
N HIS A 20 12.27 -2.69 4.11
CA HIS A 20 11.12 -1.83 4.35
C HIS A 20 10.71 -1.23 3.03
N ILE A 21 9.44 -1.38 2.66
CA ILE A 21 8.88 -0.89 1.41
C ILE A 21 7.68 -0.01 1.76
N SER A 22 7.62 1.16 1.16
CA SER A 22 6.50 2.08 1.27
C SER A 22 6.06 2.50 -0.11
N CYS A 23 4.75 2.60 -0.32
CA CYS A 23 4.20 3.20 -1.52
C CYS A 23 2.99 4.06 -1.18
N PHE A 24 2.66 4.98 -2.07
CA PHE A 24 1.38 5.68 -2.04
C PHE A 24 0.79 5.72 -3.44
N GLY A 25 -0.52 5.90 -3.49
CA GLY A 25 -1.25 5.91 -4.74
C GLY A 25 -2.75 6.01 -4.55
N THR A 26 -3.49 5.62 -5.58
CA THR A 26 -4.95 5.65 -5.60
C THR A 26 -5.50 4.27 -5.95
N VAL A 27 -6.63 3.90 -5.32
CA VAL A 27 -7.39 2.70 -5.66
C VAL A 27 -8.78 3.09 -6.17
N ASP A 28 -9.11 2.64 -7.38
CA ASP A 28 -10.44 2.74 -7.96
C ASP A 28 -11.25 1.49 -7.58
N TYR A 29 -12.47 1.68 -7.08
CA TYR A 29 -13.34 0.59 -6.64
C TYR A 29 -14.83 0.91 -6.88
N VAL A 30 -15.64 -0.14 -6.95
CA VAL A 30 -17.10 -0.04 -7.07
C VAL A 30 -17.71 -0.40 -5.73
N ARG A 31 -18.60 0.46 -5.20
CA ARG A 31 -19.34 0.18 -3.95
C ARG A 31 -20.47 -0.83 -4.19
N LEU A 32 -21.05 -1.35 -3.11
CA LEU A 32 -22.16 -2.31 -3.19
C LEU A 32 -23.42 -1.74 -3.88
N ASP A 33 -23.59 -0.42 -3.89
CA ASP A 33 -24.66 0.29 -4.60
C ASP A 33 -24.37 0.50 -6.10
N GLY A 34 -23.21 0.03 -6.59
CA GLY A 34 -22.79 0.16 -7.99
C GLY A 34 -22.11 1.47 -8.35
N SER A 35 -21.92 2.39 -7.39
CA SER A 35 -21.23 3.66 -7.64
C SER A 35 -19.71 3.51 -7.71
N ASP A 36 -19.10 4.21 -8.67
CA ASP A 36 -17.64 4.28 -8.84
C ASP A 36 -17.01 5.26 -7.83
N HIS A 37 -15.94 4.83 -7.18
CA HIS A 37 -15.21 5.60 -6.19
C HIS A 37 -13.70 5.42 -6.34
N ALA A 38 -12.96 6.40 -5.83
CA ALA A 38 -11.51 6.34 -5.68
C ALA A 38 -11.11 6.71 -4.26
N ALA A 39 -10.05 6.09 -3.74
CA ALA A 39 -9.47 6.44 -2.45
C ALA A 39 -7.94 6.51 -2.55
N VAL A 40 -7.35 7.50 -1.89
CA VAL A 40 -5.89 7.60 -1.75
C VAL A 40 -5.45 6.65 -0.65
N PHE A 41 -4.33 5.98 -0.85
CA PHE A 41 -3.76 5.07 0.12
C PHE A 41 -2.24 5.22 0.26
N SER A 42 -1.71 4.71 1.35
CA SER A 42 -0.30 4.42 1.55
C SER A 42 -0.16 3.04 2.17
N THR A 43 0.91 2.33 1.80
CA THR A 43 1.24 1.04 2.43
C THR A 43 2.65 1.06 3.01
N PHE A 44 2.84 0.29 4.08
CA PHE A 44 4.13 -0.06 4.63
C PHE A 44 4.21 -1.59 4.66
N LEU A 45 5.25 -2.13 4.06
CA LEU A 45 5.47 -3.55 3.90
C LEU A 45 6.89 -3.88 4.37
N ASP A 46 6.98 -4.78 5.35
CA ASP A 46 8.25 -5.31 5.80
C ASP A 46 8.43 -6.72 5.24
N VAL A 47 9.55 -6.93 4.55
CA VAL A 47 9.95 -8.23 4.00
C VAL A 47 11.20 -8.69 4.74
N LYS A 48 11.18 -9.88 5.34
CA LYS A 48 12.32 -10.49 6.02
C LYS A 48 12.55 -11.90 5.48
N ASN A 49 13.79 -12.22 5.10
CA ASN A 49 14.15 -13.51 4.49
C ASN A 49 13.24 -13.85 3.27
N GLY A 50 12.89 -12.85 2.47
CA GLY A 50 12.01 -13.00 1.31
C GLY A 50 10.51 -13.21 1.62
N LEU A 51 10.10 -13.15 2.90
CA LEU A 51 8.70 -13.29 3.32
C LEU A 51 8.17 -11.99 3.88
N ILE A 52 6.88 -11.73 3.66
CA ILE A 52 6.20 -10.59 4.29
C ILE A 52 6.10 -10.87 5.80
N SER A 53 6.67 -9.99 6.62
CA SER A 53 6.63 -10.08 8.08
C SER A 53 5.68 -9.07 8.71
N ASP A 54 5.46 -7.92 8.06
CA ASP A 54 4.46 -6.92 8.45
C ASP A 54 3.88 -6.26 7.19
N TYR A 55 2.59 -5.93 7.23
CA TYR A 55 1.91 -5.22 6.15
C TYR A 55 0.79 -4.35 6.70
N ARG A 56 0.95 -3.03 6.56
CA ARG A 56 0.00 -2.02 7.00
C ARG A 56 -0.48 -1.20 5.82
N VAL A 57 -1.79 -0.99 5.76
CA VAL A 57 -2.46 -0.18 4.75
C VAL A 57 -3.18 0.96 5.45
N PHE A 58 -2.94 2.18 4.98
CA PHE A 58 -3.60 3.40 5.42
C PHE A 58 -4.35 3.96 4.23
N ALA A 59 -5.67 4.13 4.38
CA ALA A 59 -6.51 4.74 3.35
C ALA A 59 -7.12 6.02 3.91
N ASP A 60 -7.16 7.06 3.10
CA ASP A 60 -7.91 8.27 3.44
C ASP A 60 -9.40 8.02 3.15
N LEU A 61 -10.19 7.96 4.23
CA LEU A 61 -11.64 7.75 4.17
C LEU A 61 -12.42 9.04 4.43
N SER A 62 -11.75 10.19 4.58
CA SER A 62 -12.40 11.44 4.98
C SER A 62 -13.41 11.98 3.94
N GLY A 63 -13.25 11.61 2.68
CA GLY A 63 -14.14 11.99 1.57
C GLY A 63 -15.09 10.89 1.09
N LEU A 64 -15.28 9.82 1.87
CA LEU A 64 -16.06 8.63 1.49
C LEU A 64 -17.47 8.60 2.11
#